data_AF-A0A8C6ILH1-F1
#
_entry.id   AF-A0A8C6ILH1-F1
#
_cell.length_a   1.000
_cell.length_b   1.000
_cell.length_c   1.000
_cell.angle_alpha   90.00
_cell.angle_beta   90.00
_cell.angle_gamma   90.00
#
_symmetry.space_group_name_H-M   'P 1'
#
loop_
_entity.id
_entity.type
_entity.pdbx_description
1 polymer ?
#
loop_
_entity_poly.entity_id
_entity_poly.type
_entity_poly.pdbx_seq_one_letter_code
_entity_poly.pdbx_strand_id
1 'polypeptide(L)'
;MLELHRFFVVLYSFVAQITAVLRKYTVILENISLSADVYRLINNEAMLINRALLANQRAIAKLFFNLMKSELKKELFHRLKWQDRVKDWKLMQKNCIVHSFREFMANEEIQNPPSVKTEMENMITNQILLSEKRLEFLQHLGDLLPPTYTKAEIREWYRSLVNLNKSIGKLGNHKINLEFKQFQEILSQAVNNLLNLNICTKEEAEETVNSDFLQLTEKLENHFEEELEHMDRDFEELAKQHEQNCEDLYSYFQEAMGLWDVHQLKLSQREDELQKKLHECRQEHDNLTQV
;
A
#
# COMPACT_ATOMS: atom_id res chain seq x y z
N MET A 1 -3.80 21.45 52.94
CA MET A 1 -3.69 21.00 54.35
C MET A 1 -3.25 22.13 55.30
N LEU A 2 -2.22 22.93 54.96
CA LEU A 2 -1.79 24.09 55.78
C LEU A 2 -2.85 25.20 55.97
N GLU A 3 -3.65 25.51 54.94
CA GLU A 3 -4.71 26.55 54.99
C GLU A 3 -5.84 26.20 55.98
N LEU A 4 -6.29 24.94 55.97
CA LEU A 4 -7.28 24.42 56.92
C LEU A 4 -6.77 24.48 58.36
N HIS A 5 -5.49 24.12 58.58
CA HIS A 5 -4.88 24.21 59.90
C HIS A 5 -4.81 25.66 60.42
N ARG A 6 -4.44 26.62 59.56
CA ARG A 6 -4.48 28.05 59.92
C ARG A 6 -5.89 28.54 60.24
N PHE A 7 -6.90 28.13 59.48
CA PHE A 7 -8.29 28.50 59.75
C PHE A 7 -8.78 27.96 61.10
N PHE A 8 -8.47 26.69 61.41
CA PHE A 8 -8.80 26.10 62.72
C PHE A 8 -8.05 26.76 63.88
N VAL A 9 -6.76 27.13 63.71
CA VAL A 9 -5.98 27.83 64.73
C VAL A 9 -6.56 29.22 65.02
N VAL A 10 -6.94 29.97 63.98
CA VAL A 10 -7.57 31.29 64.13
C VAL A 10 -8.94 31.16 64.80
N LEU A 11 -9.76 30.18 64.40
CA LEU A 11 -11.07 29.93 65.00
C LEU A 11 -10.94 29.55 66.48
N TYR A 12 -9.97 28.69 66.82
CA TYR A 12 -9.73 28.26 68.19
C TYR A 12 -9.23 29.41 69.08
N SER A 13 -8.33 30.24 68.55
CA SER A 13 -7.85 31.46 69.22
C SER A 13 -9.00 32.45 69.49
N PHE A 14 -9.89 32.65 68.52
CA PHE A 14 -11.05 33.52 68.65
C PHE A 14 -12.05 33.00 69.70
N VAL A 15 -12.37 31.70 69.68
CA VAL A 15 -13.24 31.08 70.68
C VAL A 15 -12.63 31.18 72.08
N ALA A 16 -11.31 30.97 72.21
CA ALA A 16 -10.59 31.11 73.48
C ALA A 16 -10.63 32.56 74.01
N GLN A 17 -10.45 33.57 73.15
CA GLN A 17 -10.56 34.98 73.52
C GLN A 17 -11.97 35.35 73.96
N ILE A 18 -13.00 34.94 73.22
CA ILE A 18 -14.41 35.15 73.62
C ILE A 18 -14.70 34.49 74.95
N THR A 19 -14.25 33.25 75.15
CA THR A 19 -14.46 32.50 76.39
C THR A 19 -13.78 33.20 77.58
N ALA A 20 -12.57 33.72 77.40
CA ALA A 20 -11.86 34.46 78.43
C ALA A 20 -12.57 35.77 78.82
N VAL A 21 -13.07 36.51 77.82
CA VAL A 21 -13.83 37.75 78.05
C VAL A 21 -15.14 37.43 78.77
N LEU A 22 -15.90 36.43 78.31
CA LEU A 22 -17.14 36.01 78.96
C LEU A 22 -16.90 35.60 80.41
N ARG A 23 -15.87 34.80 80.68
CA ARG A 23 -15.53 34.35 82.03
C ARG A 23 -15.18 35.51 82.97
N LYS A 24 -14.45 36.52 82.48
CA LYS A 24 -14.14 37.74 83.25
C LYS A 24 -15.42 38.50 83.62
N TYR A 25 -16.36 38.64 82.68
CA TYR A 25 -17.62 39.32 82.95
C TYR A 25 -18.58 38.49 83.82
N THR A 26 -18.56 37.15 83.73
CA THR A 26 -19.34 36.27 84.62
C THR A 26 -18.98 36.49 86.09
N VAL A 27 -17.69 36.57 86.42
CA VAL A 27 -17.23 36.83 87.81
C VAL A 27 -17.64 38.21 88.32
N ILE A 28 -17.64 39.22 87.44
CA ILE A 28 -18.10 40.58 87.79
C ILE A 28 -19.62 40.59 88.00
N LEU A 29 -20.37 39.87 87.16
CA LEU A 29 -21.82 39.77 87.24
C LEU A 29 -22.27 39.00 88.48
N GLU A 30 -21.61 37.90 88.85
CA GLU A 30 -21.87 37.14 90.09
C GLU A 30 -21.76 38.01 91.35
N ASN A 31 -20.83 38.97 91.36
CA ASN A 31 -20.66 39.92 92.46
C ASN A 31 -21.72 41.03 92.52
N ILE A 32 -22.43 41.32 91.41
CA ILE A 32 -23.42 42.39 91.29
C ILE A 32 -24.86 41.83 91.27
N SER A 33 -25.03 40.54 90.99
CA SER A 33 -26.30 39.90 90.71
C SER A 33 -27.10 39.53 91.96
N LEU A 34 -27.78 40.50 92.55
CA LEU A 34 -28.84 40.29 93.55
C LEU A 34 -30.22 40.82 93.10
N SER A 35 -30.38 41.27 91.84
CA SER A 35 -31.68 41.70 91.29
C SER A 35 -32.09 40.90 90.05
N ALA A 36 -33.38 40.57 89.95
CA ALA A 36 -33.95 39.78 88.86
C ALA A 36 -33.81 40.44 87.47
N ASP A 37 -33.67 41.76 87.43
CA ASP A 37 -33.58 42.54 86.20
C ASP A 37 -32.23 42.38 85.49
N VAL A 38 -31.14 42.24 86.24
CA VAL A 38 -29.80 41.98 85.67
C VAL A 38 -29.75 40.60 85.02
N TYR A 39 -30.34 39.58 85.65
CA TYR A 39 -30.46 38.24 85.06
C TYR A 39 -31.32 38.22 83.80
N ARG A 40 -32.43 38.98 83.78
CA ARG A 40 -33.27 39.14 82.58
C ARG A 40 -32.51 39.78 81.44
N LEU A 41 -31.73 40.82 81.71
CA LEU A 41 -30.91 41.49 80.70
C LEU A 41 -29.86 40.54 80.12
N ILE A 42 -29.11 39.82 80.96
CA ILE A 42 -28.11 38.84 80.52
C ILE A 42 -28.76 37.74 79.66
N ASN A 43 -29.91 37.22 80.08
CA ASN A 43 -30.60 36.17 79.34
C ASN A 43 -31.12 36.67 77.98
N ASN A 44 -31.63 37.90 77.92
CA ASN A 44 -32.05 38.52 76.67
C ASN A 44 -30.87 38.75 75.71
N GLU A 45 -29.75 39.28 76.21
CA GLU A 45 -28.55 39.48 75.39
C GLU A 45 -27.95 38.15 74.92
N ALA A 46 -27.87 37.15 75.80
CA ALA A 46 -27.44 35.80 75.43
C ALA A 46 -28.35 35.19 74.35
N MET A 47 -29.68 35.40 74.46
CA MET A 47 -30.63 34.96 73.44
C MET A 47 -30.40 35.67 72.10
N LEU A 48 -30.14 36.99 72.10
CA LEU A 48 -29.85 37.75 70.87
C LEU A 48 -28.56 37.26 70.21
N ILE A 49 -27.49 37.08 70.99
CA ILE A 49 -26.20 36.55 70.52
C ILE A 49 -26.37 35.14 69.95
N ASN A 50 -27.08 34.25 70.64
CA ASN A 50 -27.33 32.88 70.18
C ASN A 50 -28.14 32.85 68.88
N ARG A 51 -29.15 33.73 68.74
CA ARG A 51 -29.93 33.87 67.50
C ARG A 51 -29.06 34.33 66.33
N ALA A 52 -28.20 35.33 66.56
CA ALA A 52 -27.27 35.81 65.55
C ALA A 52 -26.23 34.75 65.17
N LEU A 53 -25.68 34.03 66.15
CA LEU A 53 -24.74 32.93 65.92
C LEU A 53 -25.37 31.82 65.07
N LEU A 54 -26.59 31.38 65.41
CA LEU A 54 -27.31 30.36 64.66
C LEU A 54 -27.66 30.83 63.24
N ALA A 55 -28.05 32.10 63.08
CA ALA A 55 -28.29 32.69 61.76
C ALA A 55 -27.00 32.71 60.92
N ASN A 56 -25.88 33.10 61.52
CA ASN A 56 -24.57 33.09 60.87
C ASN A 56 -24.13 31.69 60.49
N GLN A 57 -24.28 30.70 61.38
CA GLN A 57 -23.98 29.29 61.07
C GLN A 57 -24.81 28.77 59.90
N ARG A 58 -26.11 29.09 59.86
CA ARG A 58 -26.98 28.74 58.72
C ARG A 58 -26.55 29.44 57.43
N ALA A 59 -26.19 30.72 57.49
CA ALA A 59 -25.70 31.47 56.35
C ALA A 59 -24.39 30.88 55.80
N ILE A 60 -23.44 30.57 56.69
CA ILE A 60 -22.17 29.92 56.35
C ILE A 60 -22.42 28.56 55.70
N ALA A 61 -23.25 27.70 56.30
CA ALA A 61 -23.58 26.40 55.73
C ALA A 61 -24.21 26.51 54.32
N LYS A 62 -25.10 27.49 54.12
CA LYS A 62 -25.72 27.76 52.81
C LYS A 62 -24.70 28.24 51.78
N LEU A 63 -23.76 29.10 52.16
CA LEU A 63 -22.69 29.56 51.28
C LEU A 63 -21.78 28.40 50.89
N PHE A 64 -21.36 27.56 51.84
CA PHE A 64 -20.56 26.36 51.56
C PHE A 64 -21.28 25.41 50.61
N PHE A 65 -22.57 25.14 50.84
CA PHE A 65 -23.35 24.28 49.95
C PHE A 65 -23.44 24.85 48.53
N ASN A 66 -23.72 26.15 48.39
CA ASN A 66 -23.80 26.79 47.09
C ASN A 66 -22.46 26.78 46.35
N LEU A 67 -21.36 27.03 47.07
CA LEU A 67 -20.01 26.96 46.52
C LEU A 67 -19.69 25.55 46.04
N MET A 68 -19.88 24.52 46.88
CA MET A 68 -19.67 23.13 46.51
C MET A 68 -20.52 22.73 45.29
N LYS A 69 -21.81 23.10 45.28
CA LYS A 69 -22.70 22.81 44.16
C LYS A 69 -22.24 23.48 42.87
N SER A 70 -21.76 24.73 42.95
CA SER A 70 -21.20 25.45 41.80
C SER A 70 -19.93 24.77 41.30
N GLU A 71 -19.00 24.42 42.18
CA GLU A 71 -17.74 23.76 41.80
C GLU A 71 -17.97 22.37 41.19
N LEU A 72 -18.84 21.54 41.77
CA LEU A 72 -19.19 20.24 41.20
C LEU A 72 -19.80 20.36 39.80
N LYS A 73 -20.64 21.38 39.55
CA LYS A 73 -21.19 21.64 38.21
C LYS A 73 -20.11 22.05 37.22
N LYS A 74 -19.16 22.90 37.64
CA LYS A 74 -18.03 23.30 36.80
C LYS A 74 -17.15 22.10 36.47
N GLU A 75 -16.81 21.27 37.46
CA GLU A 75 -16.01 20.06 37.22
C GLU A 75 -16.70 19.10 36.26
N LEU A 76 -18.00 18.85 36.44
CA LEU A 76 -18.76 18.01 35.50
C LEU A 76 -18.70 18.58 34.08
N PHE A 77 -18.92 19.88 33.92
CA PHE A 77 -18.83 20.54 32.62
C PHE A 77 -17.43 20.43 32.01
N HIS A 78 -16.38 20.66 32.78
CA HIS A 78 -15.00 20.51 32.32
C HIS A 78 -14.67 19.06 31.94
N ARG A 79 -15.17 18.07 32.69
CA ARG A 79 -14.97 16.65 32.41
C ARG A 79 -15.64 16.22 31.11
N LEU A 80 -16.88 16.65 30.88
CA LEU A 80 -17.60 16.39 29.63
C LEU A 80 -16.87 17.04 28.45
N LYS A 81 -16.48 18.32 28.58
CA LYS A 81 -15.73 19.02 27.55
C LYS A 81 -14.39 18.35 27.27
N TRP A 82 -13.68 17.88 28.29
CA TRP A 82 -12.44 17.12 28.12
C TRP A 82 -12.69 15.81 27.38
N GLN A 83 -13.75 15.07 27.72
CA GLN A 83 -14.12 13.84 27.04
C GLN A 83 -14.41 14.07 25.55
N ASP A 84 -15.12 15.15 25.21
CA ASP A 84 -15.37 15.53 23.82
C ASP A 84 -14.07 15.90 23.10
N ARG A 85 -13.18 16.66 23.74
CA ARG A 85 -11.86 16.99 23.18
C ARG A 85 -10.98 15.76 22.95
N VAL A 86 -11.06 14.77 23.83
CA VAL A 86 -10.35 13.50 23.64
C VAL A 86 -10.91 12.75 22.42
N LYS A 87 -12.23 12.75 22.21
CA LYS A 87 -12.84 12.15 21.00
C LYS A 87 -12.41 12.89 19.73
N ASP A 88 -12.48 14.22 19.73
CA ASP A 88 -12.04 15.06 18.60
C ASP A 88 -10.56 14.79 18.26
N TRP A 89 -9.70 14.74 19.29
CA TRP A 89 -8.28 14.47 19.12
C TRP A 89 -8.02 13.08 18.54
N LYS A 90 -8.71 12.03 19.02
CA LYS A 90 -8.61 10.68 18.46
C LYS A 90 -9.04 10.63 17.00
N LEU A 91 -10.16 11.27 16.66
CA LEU A 91 -10.65 11.34 15.28
C LEU A 91 -9.64 12.06 14.37
N MET A 92 -9.08 13.18 14.82
CA MET A 92 -8.06 13.91 14.07
C MET A 92 -6.83 13.05 13.83
N GLN A 93 -6.35 12.33 14.84
CA GLN A 93 -5.21 11.42 14.70
C GLN A 93 -5.48 10.29 13.70
N LYS A 94 -6.67 9.66 13.76
CA LYS A 94 -7.09 8.66 12.78
C LYS A 94 -7.05 9.23 11.36
N ASN A 95 -7.62 10.42 11.16
CA ASN A 95 -7.64 11.08 9.86
C ASN A 95 -6.22 11.43 9.36
N CYS A 96 -5.31 11.86 10.23
CA CYS A 96 -3.92 12.09 9.86
C CYS A 96 -3.26 10.81 9.35
N ILE A 97 -3.45 9.67 10.01
CA ILE A 97 -2.84 8.41 9.58
C ILE A 97 -3.41 7.95 8.24
N VAL A 98 -4.74 8.04 8.06
CA VAL A 98 -5.38 7.72 6.78
C VAL A 98 -4.86 8.62 5.66
N HIS A 99 -4.71 9.91 5.94
CA HIS A 99 -4.18 10.86 4.97
C HIS A 99 -2.72 10.55 4.61
N SER A 100 -1.85 10.32 5.59
CA SER A 100 -0.46 9.93 5.35
C SER A 100 -0.35 8.63 4.57
N PHE A 101 -1.23 7.66 4.80
CA PHE A 101 -1.28 6.44 4.00
C PHE A 101 -1.72 6.72 2.56
N ARG A 102 -2.71 7.60 2.35
CA ARG A 102 -3.13 8.02 1.00
C ARG A 102 -2.00 8.73 0.25
N GLU A 103 -1.28 9.63 0.92
CA GLU A 103 -0.10 10.30 0.34
C GLU A 103 1.00 9.30 0.01
N PHE A 104 1.25 8.34 0.89
CA PHE A 104 2.18 7.27 0.67
C PHE A 104 1.80 6.45 -0.57
N MET A 105 0.55 5.96 -0.65
CA MET A 105 0.06 5.20 -1.79
C MET A 105 0.11 6.01 -3.09
N ALA A 106 -0.10 7.33 -3.04
CA ALA A 106 -0.01 8.21 -4.21
C ALA A 106 1.43 8.54 -4.63
N ASN A 107 2.44 8.08 -3.89
CA ASN A 107 3.84 8.29 -4.24
C ASN A 107 4.19 7.54 -5.54
N GLU A 108 4.91 8.24 -6.42
CA GLU A 108 5.33 7.72 -7.72
C GLU A 108 6.18 6.45 -7.58
N GLU A 109 7.03 6.36 -6.54
CA GLU A 109 7.85 5.16 -6.30
C GLU A 109 7.03 3.91 -5.95
N ILE A 110 5.76 4.08 -5.53
CA ILE A 110 4.85 2.99 -5.20
C ILE A 110 3.93 2.67 -6.38
N GLN A 111 3.43 3.71 -7.05
CA GLN A 111 2.61 3.54 -8.25
C GLN A 111 3.43 3.00 -9.42
N ASN A 112 4.68 3.44 -9.56
CA ASN A 112 5.61 3.05 -10.62
C ASN A 112 6.98 2.70 -10.02
N PRO A 113 7.14 1.49 -9.44
CA PRO A 113 8.38 1.10 -8.80
C PRO A 113 9.56 1.16 -9.78
N PRO A 114 10.70 1.79 -9.40
CA PRO A 114 11.88 1.86 -10.26
C PRO A 114 12.43 0.49 -10.68
N SER A 115 12.20 -0.53 -9.85
CA SER A 115 12.56 -1.91 -10.12
C SER A 115 11.75 -2.49 -11.30
N VAL A 116 10.41 -2.31 -11.33
CA VAL A 116 9.55 -2.70 -12.46
C VAL A 116 10.07 -2.04 -13.73
N LYS A 117 10.35 -0.73 -13.67
CA LYS A 117 10.86 0.03 -14.81
C LYS A 117 12.18 -0.54 -15.34
N THR A 118 13.10 -0.85 -14.44
CA THR A 118 14.41 -1.41 -14.80
C THR A 118 14.25 -2.80 -15.43
N GLU A 119 13.38 -3.65 -14.89
CA GLU A 119 13.13 -4.97 -15.45
C GLU A 119 12.44 -4.88 -16.82
N MET A 120 11.51 -3.95 -17.00
CA MET A 120 10.87 -3.67 -18.29
C MET A 120 11.89 -3.19 -19.34
N GLU A 121 12.81 -2.29 -18.96
CA GLU A 121 13.91 -1.85 -19.83
C GLU A 121 14.85 -3.02 -20.20
N ASN A 122 15.17 -3.89 -19.25
CA ASN A 122 15.95 -5.10 -19.50
C ASN A 122 15.23 -6.05 -20.47
N MET A 123 13.93 -6.25 -20.28
CA MET A 123 13.11 -7.10 -21.14
C MET A 123 13.06 -6.56 -22.57
N ILE A 124 12.81 -5.25 -22.74
CA ILE A 124 12.82 -4.58 -24.05
C ILE A 124 14.18 -4.76 -24.73
N THR A 125 15.27 -4.52 -24.01
CA THR A 125 16.63 -4.66 -24.54
C THR A 125 16.92 -6.09 -25.01
N ASN A 126 16.54 -7.08 -24.19
CA ASN A 126 16.66 -8.50 -24.54
C ASN A 126 15.79 -8.87 -25.75
N GLN A 127 14.57 -8.34 -25.83
CA GLN A 127 13.66 -8.59 -26.96
C GLN A 127 14.20 -7.98 -28.25
N ILE A 128 14.79 -6.77 -28.20
CA ILE A 128 15.46 -6.14 -29.34
C ILE A 128 16.60 -7.03 -29.83
N LEU A 129 17.50 -7.46 -28.94
CA LEU A 129 18.65 -8.29 -29.31
C LEU A 129 18.23 -9.63 -29.95
N LEU A 130 17.20 -10.29 -29.42
CA LEU A 130 16.66 -11.50 -30.02
C LEU A 130 15.98 -11.24 -31.36
N SER A 131 15.33 -10.09 -31.51
CA SER A 131 14.68 -9.68 -32.76
C SER A 131 15.68 -9.33 -33.86
N GLU A 132 16.79 -8.68 -33.51
CA GLU A 132 17.92 -8.44 -34.40
C GLU A 132 18.51 -9.77 -34.88
N LYS A 133 18.77 -10.71 -33.96
CA LYS A 133 19.22 -12.06 -34.32
C LYS A 133 18.22 -12.75 -35.25
N ARG A 134 16.91 -12.61 -35.01
CA ARG A 134 15.88 -13.17 -35.90
C ARG A 134 15.96 -12.56 -37.29
N LEU A 135 16.19 -11.25 -37.39
CA LEU A 135 16.35 -10.55 -38.66
C LEU A 135 17.57 -11.09 -39.43
N GLU A 136 18.70 -11.33 -38.78
CA GLU A 136 19.88 -11.95 -39.40
C GLU A 136 19.55 -13.34 -39.99
N PHE A 137 18.85 -14.19 -39.23
CA PHE A 137 18.40 -15.50 -39.73
C PHE A 137 17.47 -15.39 -40.94
N LEU A 138 16.60 -14.38 -40.97
CA LEU A 138 15.69 -14.12 -42.08
C LEU A 138 16.40 -13.51 -43.30
N GLN A 139 17.47 -12.74 -43.11
CA GLN A 139 18.27 -12.19 -44.22
C GLN A 139 19.05 -13.30 -44.94
N HIS A 140 19.63 -14.24 -44.19
CA HIS A 140 20.33 -15.39 -44.76
C HIS A 140 19.43 -16.31 -45.59
N LEU A 141 18.12 -16.23 -45.41
CA LEU A 141 17.13 -16.99 -46.17
C LEU A 141 17.15 -16.68 -47.68
N GLY A 142 17.46 -15.43 -48.06
CA GLY A 142 17.54 -15.04 -49.47
C GLY A 142 18.65 -15.77 -50.23
N ASP A 143 19.70 -16.18 -49.50
CA ASP A 143 20.82 -16.93 -50.06
C ASP A 143 20.49 -18.43 -50.20
N LEU A 144 19.50 -18.94 -49.47
CA LEU A 144 19.13 -20.37 -49.37
C LEU A 144 18.37 -20.93 -50.60
N LEU A 145 18.37 -20.23 -51.72
CA LEU A 145 17.68 -20.67 -52.93
C LEU A 145 18.52 -21.69 -53.73
N PRO A 146 17.88 -22.68 -54.39
CA PRO A 146 18.56 -23.55 -55.35
C PRO A 146 19.34 -22.75 -56.41
N PRO A 147 20.49 -23.25 -56.89
CA PRO A 147 21.04 -24.59 -56.68
C PRO A 147 21.91 -24.75 -55.43
N THR A 148 22.09 -23.71 -54.64
CA THR A 148 23.22 -23.58 -53.71
C THR A 148 23.03 -24.38 -52.41
N TYR A 149 21.80 -24.78 -52.07
CA TYR A 149 21.47 -25.37 -50.77
C TYR A 149 20.63 -26.65 -50.86
N THR A 150 20.77 -27.50 -49.84
CA THR A 150 20.13 -28.81 -49.70
C THR A 150 18.90 -28.76 -48.79
N LYS A 151 18.00 -29.75 -48.95
CA LYS A 151 16.83 -29.93 -48.05
C LYS A 151 17.20 -30.14 -46.58
N ALA A 152 18.43 -30.56 -46.28
CA ALA A 152 18.91 -30.70 -44.90
C ALA A 152 19.19 -29.32 -44.28
N GLU A 153 19.81 -28.42 -45.04
CA GLU A 153 20.15 -27.07 -44.58
C GLU A 153 18.90 -26.22 -44.35
N ILE A 154 17.89 -26.31 -45.22
CA ILE A 154 16.60 -25.60 -45.02
C ILE A 154 15.86 -26.11 -43.78
N ARG A 155 15.91 -27.42 -43.51
CA ARG A 155 15.34 -28.01 -42.27
C ARG A 155 16.06 -27.52 -41.02
N GLU A 156 17.38 -27.44 -41.07
CA GLU A 156 18.19 -27.00 -39.96
C GLU A 156 18.00 -25.49 -39.67
N TRP A 157 17.89 -24.69 -40.73
CA TRP A 157 17.52 -23.28 -40.64
C TRP A 157 16.14 -23.11 -39.98
N TYR A 158 15.13 -23.86 -40.46
CA TYR A 158 13.78 -23.82 -39.89
C TYR A 158 13.77 -24.20 -38.41
N ARG A 159 14.45 -25.28 -38.04
CA ARG A 159 14.59 -25.72 -36.65
C ARG A 159 15.24 -24.65 -35.77
N SER A 160 16.25 -23.96 -36.29
CA SER A 160 16.94 -22.87 -35.58
C SER A 160 16.02 -21.66 -35.38
N LEU A 161 15.24 -21.29 -36.40
CA LEU A 161 14.27 -20.19 -36.33
C LEU A 161 13.15 -20.48 -35.32
N VAL A 162 12.58 -21.69 -35.34
CA VAL A 162 11.56 -22.11 -34.37
C VAL A 162 12.11 -22.08 -32.93
N ASN A 163 13.34 -22.54 -32.71
CA ASN A 163 13.98 -22.49 -31.40
C ASN A 163 14.23 -21.04 -30.92
N LEU A 164 14.60 -20.15 -31.84
CA LEU A 164 14.77 -18.72 -31.54
C LEU A 164 13.43 -18.08 -31.15
N ASN A 165 12.36 -18.34 -31.91
CA ASN A 165 11.02 -17.85 -31.60
C ASN A 165 10.51 -18.37 -30.25
N LYS A 166 10.77 -19.64 -29.92
CA LYS A 166 10.49 -20.19 -28.58
C LYS A 166 11.30 -19.50 -27.47
N SER A 167 12.51 -19.04 -27.76
CA SER A 167 13.33 -18.30 -26.79
C SER A 167 12.79 -16.89 -26.56
N ILE A 168 12.30 -16.23 -27.63
CA ILE A 168 11.60 -14.94 -27.56
C ILE A 168 10.30 -15.09 -26.74
N GLY A 169 9.49 -16.11 -27.03
CA GLY A 169 8.23 -16.36 -26.31
C GLY A 169 8.41 -16.71 -24.83
N LYS A 170 9.56 -17.27 -24.43
CA LYS A 170 9.87 -17.54 -23.01
C LYS A 170 10.27 -16.31 -22.21
N LEU A 171 10.75 -15.26 -22.89
CA LEU A 171 11.17 -14.01 -22.25
C LEU A 171 9.95 -13.26 -21.67
N GLY A 172 8.79 -13.30 -22.35
CA GLY A 172 7.54 -12.71 -21.85
C GLY A 172 7.04 -13.34 -20.54
N ASN A 173 7.31 -14.63 -20.33
CA ASN A 173 6.86 -15.36 -19.14
C ASN A 173 7.68 -15.12 -17.86
N HIS A 174 8.70 -14.25 -17.86
CA HIS A 174 9.58 -14.09 -16.71
C HIS A 174 9.57 -12.67 -16.14
N LYS A 175 9.12 -12.63 -14.88
CA LYS A 175 9.62 -11.78 -13.77
C LYS A 175 9.04 -10.38 -13.55
N ILE A 176 7.71 -10.28 -13.47
CA ILE A 176 7.06 -9.25 -12.62
C ILE A 176 6.60 -9.85 -11.26
N ASN A 177 6.80 -11.16 -11.08
CA ASN A 177 6.49 -11.89 -9.85
C ASN A 177 7.48 -11.65 -8.68
N LEU A 178 8.51 -10.80 -8.86
CA LEU A 178 9.52 -10.52 -7.83
C LEU A 178 9.19 -9.28 -6.97
N GLU A 179 8.29 -8.41 -7.44
CA GLU A 179 8.06 -7.09 -6.81
C GLU A 179 6.80 -7.02 -5.96
N PHE A 180 5.84 -7.94 -6.17
CA PHE A 180 4.67 -8.10 -5.30
C PHE A 180 5.04 -8.44 -3.85
N LYS A 181 6.18 -9.12 -3.63
CA LYS A 181 6.68 -9.43 -2.28
C LYS A 181 7.13 -8.19 -1.52
N GLN A 182 7.73 -7.22 -2.20
CA GLN A 182 8.17 -5.96 -1.56
C GLN A 182 6.96 -5.10 -1.19
N PHE A 183 5.92 -5.12 -2.02
CA PHE A 183 4.66 -4.42 -1.75
C PHE A 183 3.91 -5.00 -0.53
N GLN A 184 3.86 -6.34 -0.40
CA GLN A 184 3.30 -6.99 0.80
C GLN A 184 4.08 -6.66 2.08
N GLU A 185 5.39 -6.50 1.99
CA GLU A 185 6.25 -6.15 3.13
C GLU A 185 6.03 -4.69 3.58
N ILE A 186 5.84 -3.77 2.62
CA ILE A 186 5.51 -2.37 2.87
C ILE A 186 4.12 -2.21 3.51
N LEU A 187 3.10 -2.94 3.02
CA LEU A 187 1.76 -2.94 3.60
C LEU A 187 1.75 -3.49 5.04
N SER A 188 2.49 -4.57 5.27
CA SER A 188 2.70 -5.10 6.62
C SER A 188 3.32 -4.06 7.55
N GLN A 189 4.29 -3.28 7.07
CA GLN A 189 4.91 -2.20 7.85
C GLN A 189 3.93 -1.05 8.15
N ALA A 190 3.10 -0.64 7.19
CA ALA A 190 2.09 0.41 7.39
C ALA A 190 1.00 -0.01 8.40
N VAL A 191 0.55 -1.26 8.34
CA VAL A 191 -0.40 -1.84 9.30
C VAL A 191 0.22 -1.95 10.70
N ASN A 192 1.49 -2.32 10.82
CA ASN A 192 2.19 -2.37 12.10
C ASN A 192 2.36 -0.97 12.73
N ASN A 193 2.59 0.08 11.93
CA ASN A 193 2.66 1.45 12.42
C ASN A 193 1.31 1.95 12.96
N LEU A 194 0.20 1.54 12.35
CA LEU A 194 -1.15 1.80 12.84
C LEU A 194 -1.41 1.17 14.22
N LEU A 195 -1.03 -0.10 14.38
CA LEU A 195 -1.28 -0.87 15.60
C LEU A 195 -0.42 -0.40 16.78
N ASN A 196 0.80 0.07 16.52
CA ASN A 196 1.77 0.46 17.56
C ASN A 196 1.44 1.78 18.27
N LEU A 197 0.56 2.62 17.73
CA LEU A 197 0.29 3.95 18.29
C LEU A 197 -0.78 3.95 19.41
N ASN A 198 -1.48 2.84 19.67
CA ASN A 198 -2.48 2.69 20.73
C ASN A 198 -3.61 3.75 20.69
N ILE A 199 -3.94 4.26 19.48
CA ILE A 199 -4.89 5.37 19.24
C ILE A 199 -6.32 4.84 19.05
N CYS A 200 -6.47 3.64 18.47
CA CYS A 200 -7.74 3.01 18.11
C CYS A 200 -7.91 1.65 18.82
N THR A 201 -9.15 1.18 18.98
CA THR A 201 -9.40 -0.22 19.34
C THR A 201 -9.08 -1.14 18.16
N LYS A 202 -8.90 -2.44 18.42
CA LYS A 202 -8.60 -3.43 17.38
C LYS A 202 -9.66 -3.44 16.27
N GLU A 203 -10.93 -3.35 16.63
CA GLU A 203 -12.07 -3.31 15.69
C GLU A 203 -12.08 -2.04 14.82
N GLU A 204 -11.82 -0.86 15.41
CA GLU A 204 -11.78 0.40 14.66
C GLU A 204 -10.58 0.47 13.69
N ALA A 205 -9.46 -0.16 14.07
CA ALA A 205 -8.30 -0.32 13.20
C ALA A 205 -8.62 -1.27 12.03
N GLU A 206 -9.26 -2.41 12.30
CA GLU A 206 -9.70 -3.37 11.28
C GLU A 206 -10.70 -2.73 10.29
N GLU A 207 -11.67 -1.94 10.76
CA GLU A 207 -12.61 -1.23 9.88
C GLU A 207 -11.91 -0.21 8.97
N THR A 208 -10.94 0.54 9.51
CA THR A 208 -10.17 1.53 8.72
C THR A 208 -9.27 0.85 7.70
N VAL A 209 -8.64 -0.25 8.08
CA VAL A 209 -7.82 -1.08 7.18
C VAL A 209 -8.71 -1.63 6.06
N ASN A 210 -9.86 -2.21 6.38
CA ASN A 210 -10.74 -2.82 5.38
C ASN A 210 -11.42 -1.81 4.45
N SER A 211 -11.76 -0.61 4.94
CA SER A 211 -12.49 0.40 4.14
C SER A 211 -11.55 1.25 3.28
N ASP A 212 -10.46 1.75 3.83
CA ASP A 212 -9.58 2.69 3.13
C ASP A 212 -8.33 2.01 2.57
N PHE A 213 -7.66 1.16 3.35
CA PHE A 213 -6.33 0.68 2.98
C PHE A 213 -6.41 -0.49 2.01
N LEU A 214 -7.24 -1.47 2.33
CA LEU A 214 -7.48 -2.64 1.49
C LEU A 214 -8.00 -2.23 0.11
N GLN A 215 -8.94 -1.27 0.04
CA GLN A 215 -9.43 -0.78 -1.26
C GLN A 215 -8.34 -0.11 -2.11
N LEU A 216 -7.42 0.65 -1.50
CA LEU A 216 -6.32 1.30 -2.24
C LEU A 216 -5.27 0.27 -2.67
N THR A 217 -5.00 -0.70 -1.81
CA THR A 217 -4.13 -1.85 -2.10
C THR A 217 -4.69 -2.67 -3.26
N GLU A 218 -5.92 -3.15 -3.16
CA GLU A 218 -6.58 -3.97 -4.19
C GLU A 218 -6.63 -3.25 -5.54
N LYS A 219 -6.90 -1.93 -5.55
CA LYS A 219 -6.88 -1.15 -6.80
C LYS A 219 -5.51 -1.16 -7.46
N LEU A 220 -4.44 -1.01 -6.68
CA LEU A 220 -3.08 -1.03 -7.20
C LEU A 220 -2.69 -2.45 -7.65
N GLU A 221 -3.07 -3.48 -6.90
CA GLU A 221 -2.84 -4.89 -7.26
C GLU A 221 -3.55 -5.24 -8.57
N ASN A 222 -4.83 -4.92 -8.69
CA ASN A 222 -5.62 -5.16 -9.90
C ASN A 222 -5.04 -4.42 -11.11
N HIS A 223 -4.56 -3.19 -10.93
CA HIS A 223 -3.94 -2.43 -12.03
C HIS A 223 -2.71 -3.17 -12.57
N PHE A 224 -1.82 -3.65 -11.71
CA PHE A 224 -0.66 -4.42 -12.15
C PHE A 224 -1.05 -5.78 -12.76
N GLU A 225 -2.05 -6.46 -12.20
CA GLU A 225 -2.55 -7.72 -12.74
C GLU A 225 -3.15 -7.53 -14.15
N GLU A 226 -3.95 -6.48 -14.35
CA GLU A 226 -4.54 -6.15 -15.66
C GLU A 226 -3.47 -5.85 -16.72
N GLU A 227 -2.43 -5.07 -16.37
CA GLU A 227 -1.31 -4.77 -17.27
C GLU A 227 -0.51 -6.04 -17.62
N LEU A 228 -0.28 -6.92 -16.63
CA LEU A 228 0.39 -8.20 -16.84
C LEU A 228 -0.40 -9.11 -17.76
N GLU A 229 -1.68 -9.27 -17.50
CA GLU A 229 -2.54 -10.08 -18.35
C GLU A 229 -2.61 -9.54 -19.78
N HIS A 230 -2.65 -8.21 -19.95
CA HIS A 230 -2.60 -7.60 -21.27
C HIS A 230 -1.32 -7.93 -22.01
N MET A 231 -0.19 -7.78 -21.35
CA MET A 231 1.12 -8.09 -21.91
C MET A 231 1.25 -9.58 -22.27
N ASP A 232 0.82 -10.48 -21.38
CA ASP A 232 0.85 -11.93 -21.61
C ASP A 232 -0.02 -12.33 -22.81
N ARG A 233 -1.23 -11.75 -22.92
CA ARG A 233 -2.12 -11.98 -24.07
C ARG A 233 -1.48 -11.54 -25.38
N ASP A 234 -0.91 -10.32 -25.42
CA ASP A 234 -0.27 -9.78 -26.61
C ASP A 234 0.94 -10.62 -27.03
N PHE A 235 1.75 -11.08 -26.06
CA PHE A 235 2.87 -11.99 -26.32
C PHE A 235 2.41 -13.35 -26.84
N GLU A 236 1.33 -13.91 -26.29
CA GLU A 236 0.79 -15.19 -26.75
C GLU A 236 0.25 -15.08 -28.18
N GLU A 237 -0.48 -14.01 -28.50
CA GLU A 237 -0.97 -13.76 -29.85
C GLU A 237 0.18 -13.57 -30.84
N LEU A 238 1.18 -12.78 -30.47
CA LEU A 238 2.37 -12.56 -31.29
C LEU A 238 3.16 -13.86 -31.52
N ALA A 239 3.28 -14.71 -30.49
CA ALA A 239 3.94 -16.01 -30.60
C ALA A 239 3.20 -16.94 -31.58
N LYS A 240 1.87 -17.00 -31.52
CA LYS A 240 1.04 -17.77 -32.46
C LYS A 240 1.21 -17.28 -33.89
N GLN A 241 1.17 -15.96 -34.10
CA GLN A 241 1.37 -15.38 -35.42
C GLN A 241 2.77 -15.71 -35.97
N HIS A 242 3.81 -15.66 -35.13
CA HIS A 242 5.17 -16.00 -35.54
C HIS A 242 5.35 -17.47 -35.86
N GLU A 243 4.69 -18.38 -35.12
CA GLU A 243 4.69 -19.80 -35.41
C GLU A 243 4.07 -20.08 -36.79
N GLN A 244 2.88 -19.54 -37.03
CA GLN A 244 2.20 -19.67 -38.33
C GLN A 244 3.04 -19.12 -39.48
N ASN A 245 3.60 -17.91 -39.33
CA ASN A 245 4.44 -17.31 -40.37
C ASN A 245 5.67 -18.16 -40.70
N CYS A 246 6.27 -18.83 -39.70
CA CYS A 246 7.41 -19.70 -39.93
C CYS A 246 7.02 -21.00 -40.65
N GLU A 247 5.88 -21.58 -40.31
CA GLU A 247 5.34 -22.76 -40.99
C GLU A 247 5.02 -22.49 -42.46
N ASP A 248 4.36 -21.36 -42.73
CA ASP A 248 4.02 -20.94 -44.10
C ASP A 248 5.29 -20.73 -44.94
N LEU A 249 6.26 -20.03 -44.37
CA LEU A 249 7.54 -19.75 -45.02
C LEU A 249 8.31 -21.05 -45.32
N TYR A 250 8.36 -21.97 -44.36
CA TYR A 250 9.00 -23.27 -44.55
C TYR A 250 8.32 -24.11 -45.62
N SER A 251 6.98 -24.14 -45.64
CA SER A 251 6.20 -24.82 -46.68
C SER A 251 6.54 -24.29 -48.07
N TYR A 252 6.61 -22.97 -48.21
CA TYR A 252 7.01 -22.33 -49.47
C TYR A 252 8.40 -22.79 -49.96
N PHE A 253 9.41 -22.83 -49.08
CA PHE A 253 10.74 -23.32 -49.48
C PHE A 253 10.76 -24.80 -49.83
N GLN A 254 9.98 -25.63 -49.13
CA GLN A 254 9.86 -27.05 -49.48
C GLN A 254 9.29 -27.24 -50.88
N GLU A 255 8.26 -26.47 -51.24
CA GLU A 255 7.66 -26.50 -52.58
C GLU A 255 8.65 -26.04 -53.65
N ALA A 256 9.35 -24.92 -53.42
CA ALA A 256 10.37 -24.40 -54.33
C ALA A 256 11.51 -25.42 -54.57
N MET A 257 11.98 -26.08 -53.52
CA MET A 257 12.98 -27.16 -53.61
C MET A 257 12.44 -28.34 -54.42
N GLY A 258 11.18 -28.74 -54.22
CA GLY A 258 10.56 -29.81 -54.98
C GLY A 258 10.48 -29.51 -56.48
N LEU A 259 10.15 -28.26 -56.85
CA LEU A 259 10.17 -27.81 -58.24
C LEU A 259 11.57 -27.85 -58.85
N TRP A 260 12.58 -27.43 -58.08
CA TRP A 260 13.97 -27.48 -58.51
C TRP A 260 14.46 -28.91 -58.75
N ASP A 261 14.18 -29.85 -57.84
CA ASP A 261 14.54 -31.26 -58.01
C ASP A 261 13.95 -31.85 -59.30
N VAL A 262 12.69 -31.55 -59.59
CA VAL A 262 12.02 -31.98 -60.84
C VAL A 262 12.70 -31.35 -62.06
N HIS A 263 13.07 -30.08 -61.99
CA HIS A 263 13.76 -29.39 -63.07
C HIS A 263 15.15 -29.99 -63.34
N GLN A 264 15.93 -30.23 -62.27
CA GLN A 264 17.26 -30.81 -62.35
C GLN A 264 17.23 -32.23 -62.92
N LEU A 265 16.25 -33.05 -62.53
CA LEU A 265 16.04 -34.37 -63.12
C LEU A 265 15.75 -34.31 -64.63
N LYS A 266 14.84 -33.39 -65.05
CA LYS A 266 14.51 -33.20 -66.47
C LYS A 266 15.70 -32.69 -67.28
N LEU A 267 16.52 -31.80 -66.70
CA LEU A 267 17.76 -31.33 -67.30
C LEU A 267 18.75 -32.46 -67.51
N SER A 268 18.98 -33.30 -66.48
CA SER A 268 19.86 -34.47 -66.58
C SER A 268 19.41 -35.42 -67.68
N GLN A 269 18.10 -35.72 -67.76
CA GLN A 269 17.56 -36.58 -68.82
C GLN A 269 17.82 -36.01 -70.22
N ARG A 270 17.66 -34.69 -70.41
CA ARG A 270 17.96 -34.03 -71.69
C ARG A 270 19.45 -34.01 -72.02
N GLU A 271 20.30 -33.81 -71.01
CA GLU A 271 21.76 -33.87 -71.15
C GLU A 271 22.18 -35.27 -71.62
N ASP A 272 21.65 -36.32 -71.00
CA ASP A 272 21.92 -37.72 -71.37
C ASP A 272 21.47 -38.03 -72.80
N GLU A 273 20.28 -37.56 -73.20
CA GLU A 273 19.79 -37.68 -74.58
C GLU A 273 20.68 -36.96 -75.60
N LEU A 274 21.16 -35.75 -75.27
CA LEU A 274 22.06 -34.96 -76.10
C LEU A 274 23.43 -35.64 -76.23
N GLN A 275 24.00 -36.13 -75.12
CA GLN A 275 25.26 -36.86 -75.12
C GLN A 275 25.17 -38.12 -75.98
N LYS A 276 24.05 -38.85 -75.89
CA LYS A 276 23.81 -40.03 -76.73
C LYS A 276 23.80 -39.68 -78.22
N LYS A 277 23.02 -38.67 -78.62
CA LYS A 277 22.98 -38.19 -80.02
C LYS A 277 24.34 -37.71 -80.52
N LEU A 278 25.10 -37.04 -79.66
CA LEU A 278 26.41 -36.52 -80.02
C LEU A 278 27.46 -37.65 -80.11
N HIS A 279 27.31 -38.72 -79.33
CA HIS A 279 28.11 -39.94 -79.48
C HIS A 279 27.78 -40.68 -80.77
N GLU A 280 26.49 -40.82 -81.10
CA GLU A 280 26.02 -41.40 -82.37
C GLU A 280 26.59 -40.62 -83.57
N CYS A 281 26.49 -39.28 -83.58
CA CYS A 281 27.07 -38.44 -84.64
C CYS A 281 28.59 -38.60 -84.77
N ARG A 282 29.31 -38.73 -83.65
CA ARG A 282 30.77 -38.97 -83.67
C ARG A 282 31.11 -40.33 -84.27
N GLN A 283 30.38 -41.37 -83.89
CA GLN A 283 30.56 -42.71 -84.47
C GLN A 283 30.30 -42.71 -85.99
N GLU A 284 29.25 -42.03 -86.47
CA GLU A 284 28.98 -41.89 -87.90
C GLU A 284 30.13 -41.17 -88.63
N HIS A 285 30.67 -40.10 -88.06
CA HIS A 285 31.79 -39.37 -88.64
C HIS A 285 33.08 -40.20 -88.70
N ASP A 286 33.40 -40.92 -87.62
CA ASP A 286 34.59 -41.77 -87.55
C ASP A 286 34.50 -42.92 -88.58
N ASN A 287 33.31 -43.51 -88.75
CA ASN A 287 33.06 -44.53 -89.77
C ASN A 287 33.19 -43.99 -91.21
N LEU A 288 32.79 -42.74 -91.46
CA LEU A 288 32.94 -42.08 -92.76
C LEU A 288 34.40 -41.69 -93.08
N THR A 289 35.24 -41.52 -92.06
CA THR A 289 36.64 -41.07 -92.21
C THR A 289 37.62 -42.25 -92.30
N GLN A 290 37.16 -43.49 -92.06
CA GLN A 290 37.94 -44.73 -92.20
C GLN A 290 37.76 -45.47 -93.55
N VAL A 291 37.07 -44.85 -94.52
CA VAL A 291 36.97 -45.30 -95.92
C VAL A 291 37.85 -44.43 -96.81
#